data_AF-A0A448X756-F1
#
_entry.id   AF-A0A448X756-F1
#
_cell.length_a   1.000
_cell.length_b   1.000
_cell.length_c   1.000
_cell.angle_alpha   90.00
_cell.angle_beta   90.00
_cell.angle_gamma   90.00
#
_symmetry.space_group_name_H-M   'P 1'
#
loop_
_entity.id
_entity.type
_entity.pdbx_description
1 polymer ?
#
loop_
_entity_poly.entity_id
_entity_poly.type
_entity_poly.pdbx_seq_one_letter_code
_entity_poly.pdbx_strand_id
1 'polypeptide(L)'
;MVHPLVLLGVVDHYNRMGKAPVGQKRVVGVLLGALRGSTLDVSNCFAVPFEEDPSDPDLMASYLLFLFAVAREKIVGWYHSGPKLCPNDINMNELFRKYDPNSVLVVVDVKKKESDGLPTEAYIAVEEVHDDGTPTCKTFDHLTSEIGAEEAEEVGVEHLLRDIRETNVDTLSHRISSQLDSLEGLLRQLREIGDYLEL
;
A
#
# COMPACT_ATOMS: atom_id res chain seq x y z
N MET A 1 6.74 -8.14 -1.61
CA MET A 1 7.79 -7.16 -1.95
C MET A 1 7.18 -6.05 -2.80
N VAL A 2 7.41 -4.79 -2.44
CA VAL A 2 6.93 -3.61 -3.19
C VAL A 2 8.13 -2.84 -3.71
N HIS A 3 8.17 -2.58 -5.01
CA HIS A 3 9.23 -1.80 -5.63
C HIS A 3 9.14 -0.30 -5.29
N PRO A 4 10.27 0.41 -5.07
CA PRO A 4 10.29 1.86 -4.90
C PRO A 4 9.59 2.63 -6.02
N LEU A 5 9.61 2.12 -7.25
CA LEU A 5 8.90 2.70 -8.39
C LEU A 5 7.39 2.84 -8.13
N VAL A 6 6.78 1.84 -7.48
CA VAL A 6 5.35 1.85 -7.12
C VAL A 6 5.06 2.96 -6.14
N LEU A 7 5.89 3.13 -5.10
CA LEU A 7 5.73 4.19 -4.10
C LEU A 7 5.79 5.56 -4.74
N LEU A 8 6.78 5.78 -5.61
CA LEU A 8 6.90 7.03 -6.36
C LEU A 8 5.68 7.27 -7.26
N GLY A 9 5.16 6.22 -7.90
CA GLY A 9 3.95 6.27 -8.70
C GLY A 9 2.70 6.64 -7.90
N VAL A 10 2.53 6.10 -6.70
CA VAL A 10 1.41 6.45 -5.80
C VAL A 10 1.52 7.91 -5.35
N VAL A 11 2.72 8.36 -4.97
CA VAL A 11 2.97 9.75 -4.55
C VAL A 11 2.73 10.73 -5.70
N ASP A 12 3.18 10.41 -6.91
CA ASP A 12 2.90 11.23 -8.11
C ASP A 12 1.39 11.27 -8.41
N HIS A 13 0.69 10.13 -8.35
CA HIS A 13 -0.75 10.06 -8.54
C HIS A 13 -1.49 10.94 -7.52
N TYR A 14 -1.14 10.82 -6.25
CA TYR A 14 -1.69 11.64 -5.17
C TYR A 14 -1.45 13.14 -5.42
N ASN A 15 -0.24 13.53 -5.84
CA ASN A 15 0.12 14.92 -6.12
C ASN A 15 -0.60 15.50 -7.35
N ARG A 16 -0.87 14.69 -8.38
CA ARG A 16 -1.66 15.12 -9.55
C ARG A 16 -3.11 15.36 -9.19
N MET A 17 -3.69 14.48 -8.38
CA MET A 17 -5.08 14.59 -7.95
C MET A 17 -5.29 15.69 -6.90
N GLY A 18 -4.29 15.97 -6.06
CA GLY A 18 -4.32 17.06 -5.07
C GLY A 18 -4.34 18.48 -5.65
N LYS A 19 -4.12 18.63 -6.97
CA LYS A 19 -4.29 19.90 -7.70
C LYS A 19 -5.73 20.13 -8.18
N ALA A 20 -6.61 19.14 -8.02
CA ALA A 20 -8.02 19.26 -8.38
C ALA A 20 -8.74 20.22 -7.42
N PRO A 21 -9.76 20.98 -7.90
CA PRO A 21 -10.47 22.00 -7.12
C PRO A 21 -11.34 21.43 -5.99
N VAL A 22 -11.56 20.12 -5.97
CA VAL A 22 -12.30 19.40 -4.94
C VAL A 22 -11.24 18.79 -4.01
N GLY A 23 -11.26 19.15 -2.71
CA GLY A 23 -10.18 18.88 -1.75
C GLY A 23 -9.61 17.46 -1.76
N GLN A 24 -8.40 17.27 -1.18
CA GLN A 24 -7.61 16.04 -1.24
C GLN A 24 -8.43 14.76 -0.99
N LYS A 25 -8.81 14.06 -2.08
CA LYS A 25 -9.49 12.77 -2.04
C LYS A 25 -8.47 11.63 -2.04
N ARG A 26 -8.89 10.47 -1.50
CA ARG A 26 -8.11 9.22 -1.61
C ARG A 26 -7.97 8.84 -3.09
N VAL A 27 -6.78 8.41 -3.50
CA VAL A 27 -6.56 7.88 -4.84
C VAL A 27 -6.55 6.35 -4.80
N VAL A 28 -7.06 5.73 -5.85
CA VAL A 28 -7.08 4.26 -6.01
C VAL A 28 -6.37 3.91 -7.30
N GLY A 29 -5.65 2.80 -7.32
CA GLY A 29 -5.06 2.29 -8.54
C GLY A 29 -4.84 0.78 -8.51
N VAL A 30 -4.40 0.24 -9.64
CA VAL A 30 -4.14 -1.18 -9.83
C VAL A 30 -2.68 -1.47 -9.59
N LEU A 31 -2.39 -2.61 -8.97
CA LEU A 31 -1.04 -3.12 -8.77
C LEU A 31 -0.74 -4.21 -9.80
N LEU A 32 0.45 -4.10 -10.38
CA LEU A 32 1.00 -5.02 -11.36
C LEU A 32 2.23 -5.70 -10.81
N GLY A 33 2.38 -6.96 -11.16
CA GLY A 33 3.50 -7.74 -10.67
C GLY A 33 3.41 -9.20 -11.05
N ALA A 34 4.23 -9.99 -10.39
CA ALA A 34 4.27 -11.43 -10.56
C ALA A 34 4.47 -12.13 -9.22
N LEU A 35 3.86 -13.30 -9.09
CA LEU A 35 4.12 -14.17 -7.95
C LEU A 35 5.44 -14.93 -8.21
N ARG A 36 6.46 -14.66 -7.40
CA ARG A 36 7.75 -15.36 -7.43
C ARG A 36 7.84 -16.30 -6.24
N GLY A 37 7.47 -17.56 -6.45
CA GLY A 37 7.42 -18.56 -5.37
C GLY A 37 6.30 -18.25 -4.37
N SER A 38 6.67 -17.98 -3.12
CA SER A 38 5.74 -17.57 -2.05
C SER A 38 5.62 -16.05 -1.88
N THR A 39 6.45 -15.28 -2.57
CA THR A 39 6.51 -13.82 -2.41
C THR A 39 5.84 -13.16 -3.61
N LEU A 40 4.86 -12.29 -3.32
CA LEU A 40 4.25 -11.45 -4.35
C LEU A 40 5.19 -10.26 -4.61
N ASP A 41 5.63 -10.14 -5.86
CA ASP A 41 6.54 -9.09 -6.29
C ASP A 41 5.75 -8.03 -7.06
N VAL A 42 5.66 -6.82 -6.52
CA VAL A 42 4.88 -5.71 -7.08
C VAL A 42 5.83 -4.74 -7.74
N SER A 43 5.91 -4.83 -9.07
CA SER A 43 6.89 -4.10 -9.89
C SER A 43 6.35 -2.76 -10.40
N ASN A 44 5.06 -2.67 -10.68
CA ASN A 44 4.47 -1.49 -11.30
C ASN A 44 3.05 -1.21 -10.78
N CYS A 45 2.54 -0.02 -11.04
CA CYS A 45 1.19 0.37 -10.67
C CYS A 45 0.59 1.34 -11.69
N PHE A 46 -0.74 1.31 -11.85
CA PHE A 46 -1.46 2.26 -12.67
C PHE A 46 -2.55 2.98 -11.88
N ALA A 47 -2.58 4.29 -12.01
CA ALA A 47 -3.63 5.14 -11.50
C ALA A 47 -4.96 4.83 -12.20
N VAL A 48 -6.01 4.58 -11.43
CA VAL A 48 -7.38 4.49 -11.95
C VAL A 48 -8.07 5.80 -11.59
N PRO A 49 -8.71 6.49 -12.56
CA PRO A 49 -9.55 7.63 -12.23
C PRO A 49 -10.70 7.14 -11.35
N PHE A 50 -10.59 7.42 -10.06
CA PHE A 50 -11.55 7.01 -9.04
C PHE A 50 -12.22 8.24 -8.47
N GLU A 51 -13.55 8.27 -8.55
CA GLU A 51 -14.37 9.16 -7.74
C GLU A 51 -15.20 8.31 -6.79
N GLU A 52 -15.20 8.66 -5.51
CA GLU A 52 -16.01 8.01 -4.48
C GLU A 52 -17.49 8.41 -4.58
N ASP A 53 -18.00 8.62 -5.80
CA ASP A 53 -19.40 8.91 -6.04
C ASP A 53 -20.18 7.59 -6.12
N PRO A 54 -21.21 7.39 -5.29
CA PRO A 54 -22.01 6.16 -5.27
C PRO A 54 -22.85 5.94 -6.54
N SER A 55 -22.93 6.91 -7.46
CA SER A 55 -23.82 6.82 -8.62
C SER A 55 -23.37 5.87 -9.74
N ASP A 56 -22.07 5.63 -9.97
CA ASP A 56 -21.62 4.89 -11.17
C ASP A 56 -20.49 3.86 -10.92
N PRO A 57 -20.80 2.72 -10.28
CA PRO A 57 -19.85 1.59 -10.16
C PRO A 57 -19.52 0.93 -11.51
N ASP A 58 -20.42 1.02 -12.50
CA ASP A 58 -20.24 0.42 -13.83
C ASP A 58 -19.19 1.14 -14.68
N LEU A 59 -19.05 2.46 -14.52
CA LEU A 59 -18.04 3.24 -15.22
C LEU A 59 -16.64 2.79 -14.79
N MET A 60 -16.43 2.61 -13.48
CA MET A 60 -15.17 2.10 -12.95
C MET A 60 -14.86 0.69 -13.44
N ALA A 61 -15.86 -0.21 -13.47
CA ALA A 61 -15.69 -1.56 -14.01
C ALA A 61 -15.23 -1.55 -15.48
N SER A 62 -15.72 -0.61 -16.29
CA SER A 62 -15.30 -0.47 -17.70
C SER A 62 -13.87 0.03 -17.86
N TYR A 63 -13.44 1.01 -17.05
CA TYR A 63 -12.05 1.48 -17.02
C TYR A 63 -11.10 0.39 -16.54
N LEU A 64 -11.50 -0.32 -15.48
CA LEU A 64 -10.76 -1.48 -15.01
C LEU A 64 -10.61 -2.50 -16.13
N LEU A 65 -11.69 -2.90 -16.81
CA LEU A 65 -11.64 -3.84 -17.93
C LEU A 65 -10.69 -3.39 -19.05
N PHE A 66 -10.69 -2.09 -19.38
CA PHE A 66 -9.77 -1.52 -20.35
C PHE A 66 -8.31 -1.61 -19.86
N LEU A 67 -8.03 -1.24 -18.61
CA LEU A 67 -6.69 -1.41 -18.02
C LEU A 67 -6.27 -2.89 -18.00
N PHE A 68 -7.17 -3.81 -17.63
CA PHE A 68 -6.92 -5.25 -17.67
C PHE A 68 -6.55 -5.74 -19.07
N ALA A 69 -7.17 -5.19 -20.12
CA ALA A 69 -6.88 -5.55 -21.51
C ALA A 69 -5.57 -4.94 -22.04
N VAL A 70 -5.15 -3.79 -21.52
CA VAL A 70 -3.95 -3.06 -21.97
C VAL A 70 -2.70 -3.47 -21.18
N ALA A 71 -2.87 -3.94 -19.93
CA ALA A 71 -1.77 -4.34 -19.08
C ALA A 71 -1.01 -5.53 -19.70
N ARG A 72 0.29 -5.34 -19.94
CA ARG A 72 1.20 -6.42 -20.38
C ARG A 72 1.62 -7.32 -19.22
N GLU A 73 1.54 -6.82 -18.00
CA GLU A 73 1.89 -7.51 -16.75
C GLU A 73 0.64 -8.00 -16.04
N LYS A 74 0.79 -9.04 -15.20
CA LYS A 74 -0.33 -9.61 -14.45
C LYS A 74 -0.77 -8.64 -13.36
N ILE A 75 -2.08 -8.46 -13.25
CA ILE A 75 -2.69 -7.71 -12.15
C ILE A 75 -2.71 -8.60 -10.91
N VAL A 76 -2.16 -8.08 -9.82
CA VAL A 76 -1.97 -8.81 -8.56
C VAL A 76 -2.78 -8.23 -7.41
N GLY A 77 -3.36 -7.05 -7.61
CA GLY A 77 -4.10 -6.38 -6.57
C GLY A 77 -4.36 -4.92 -6.91
N TRP A 78 -4.61 -4.14 -5.87
CA TRP A 78 -4.91 -2.72 -5.97
C TRP A 78 -4.34 -1.98 -4.77
N TYR A 79 -4.16 -0.67 -4.91
CA TYR A 79 -3.68 0.19 -3.85
C TYR A 79 -4.63 1.36 -3.65
N HIS A 80 -4.58 1.95 -2.46
CA HIS A 80 -5.14 3.27 -2.23
C HIS A 80 -4.25 4.13 -1.36
N SER A 81 -4.34 5.46 -1.55
CA SER A 81 -3.70 6.45 -0.70
C SER A 81 -4.65 6.83 0.44
N GLY A 82 -4.69 6.02 1.49
CA GLY A 82 -5.50 6.31 2.69
C GLY A 82 -4.62 6.25 3.92
N PRO A 83 -4.91 7.02 4.99
CA PRO A 83 -4.25 6.76 6.26
C PRO A 83 -4.84 5.52 6.96
N LYS A 84 -6.11 5.14 6.68
CA LYS A 84 -6.80 4.00 7.31
C LYS A 84 -7.75 3.30 6.33
N LEU A 85 -8.04 2.03 6.61
CA LEU A 85 -9.04 1.21 5.92
C LEU A 85 -10.45 1.79 6.05
N CYS A 86 -11.22 1.71 4.97
CA CYS A 86 -12.60 2.16 4.87
C CYS A 86 -13.54 0.96 4.63
N PRO A 87 -14.80 0.99 5.11
CA PRO A 87 -15.76 -0.08 4.84
C PRO A 87 -16.03 -0.32 3.34
N ASN A 88 -15.89 0.73 2.52
CA ASN A 88 -16.04 0.63 1.07
C ASN A 88 -14.93 -0.21 0.39
N ASP A 89 -13.80 -0.44 1.07
CA ASP A 89 -12.68 -1.19 0.52
C ASP A 89 -13.02 -2.67 0.32
N ILE A 90 -13.96 -3.21 1.11
CA ILE A 90 -14.49 -4.57 0.92
C ILE A 90 -15.20 -4.66 -0.43
N ASN A 91 -16.09 -3.70 -0.73
CA ASN A 91 -16.84 -3.65 -1.99
C ASN A 91 -15.89 -3.48 -3.19
N MET A 92 -14.88 -2.62 -3.04
CA MET A 92 -13.85 -2.42 -4.06
C MET A 92 -13.08 -3.70 -4.31
N ASN A 93 -12.65 -4.39 -3.25
CA ASN A 93 -11.90 -5.63 -3.37
C ASN A 93 -12.70 -6.74 -4.04
N GLU A 94 -14.03 -6.79 -3.87
CA GLU A 94 -14.88 -7.74 -4.61
C GLU A 94 -14.85 -7.51 -6.13
N LEU A 95 -14.74 -6.26 -6.58
CA LEU A 95 -14.62 -5.95 -8.00
C LEU A 95 -13.28 -6.45 -8.57
N PHE A 96 -12.19 -6.30 -7.81
CA PHE A 96 -10.88 -6.83 -8.19
C PHE A 96 -10.82 -8.36 -8.13
N ARG A 97 -11.49 -8.98 -7.15
CA ARG A 97 -11.58 -10.45 -7.00
C ARG A 97 -12.26 -11.17 -8.16
N LYS A 98 -13.12 -10.48 -8.92
CA LYS A 98 -13.70 -11.03 -10.16
C LYS A 98 -12.63 -11.35 -11.21
N TYR A 99 -11.50 -10.65 -11.16
CA TYR A 99 -10.41 -10.79 -12.13
C TYR A 99 -9.23 -11.59 -11.56
N ASP A 100 -8.85 -11.36 -10.31
CA ASP A 100 -7.84 -12.17 -9.62
C ASP A 100 -8.32 -12.55 -8.21
N PRO A 101 -8.54 -13.85 -7.92
CA PRO A 101 -9.08 -14.30 -6.64
C PRO A 101 -8.15 -14.01 -5.45
N ASN A 102 -6.85 -13.84 -5.70
CA ASN A 102 -5.82 -13.57 -4.70
C ASN A 102 -5.41 -12.09 -4.68
N SER A 103 -6.31 -11.19 -5.09
CA SER A 103 -6.09 -9.75 -5.07
C SER A 103 -5.65 -9.25 -3.69
N VAL A 104 -4.48 -8.62 -3.66
CA VAL A 104 -3.91 -7.98 -2.46
C VAL A 104 -4.25 -6.49 -2.46
N LEU A 105 -4.59 -5.98 -1.27
CA LEU A 105 -4.74 -4.55 -1.04
C LEU A 105 -3.43 -4.01 -0.44
N VAL A 106 -2.86 -2.96 -1.02
CA VAL A 106 -1.74 -2.22 -0.42
C VAL A 106 -2.18 -0.81 -0.07
N VAL A 107 -2.12 -0.49 1.22
CA VAL A 107 -2.35 0.86 1.74
C VAL A 107 -1.01 1.58 1.77
N VAL A 108 -0.94 2.71 1.08
CA VAL A 108 0.25 3.57 1.06
C VAL A 108 -0.09 4.89 1.73
N ASP A 109 0.56 5.16 2.86
CA ASP A 109 0.40 6.43 3.54
C ASP A 109 1.37 7.48 2.96
N VAL A 110 0.79 8.39 2.17
CA VAL A 110 1.52 9.47 1.48
C VAL A 110 1.89 10.61 2.45
N LYS A 111 1.27 10.69 3.63
CA LYS A 111 1.50 11.75 4.63
C LYS A 111 2.39 11.29 5.78
N LYS A 112 2.81 10.03 5.79
CA LYS A 112 3.58 9.42 6.87
C LYS A 112 4.91 10.16 7.06
N LYS A 113 5.26 10.43 8.32
CA LYS A 113 6.57 11.00 8.67
C LYS A 113 7.61 9.89 8.73
N GLU A 114 8.86 10.25 8.48
CA GLU A 114 10.03 9.36 8.40
C GLU A 114 10.22 8.48 9.67
N SER A 115 9.70 8.92 10.82
CA SER A 115 9.76 8.23 12.11
C SER A 115 8.80 7.03 12.27
N ASP A 116 7.81 6.85 11.38
CA ASP A 116 6.70 5.92 11.61
C ASP A 116 6.88 4.54 10.93
N GLY A 117 8.08 4.23 10.46
CA GLY A 117 8.40 2.95 9.81
C GLY A 117 7.99 2.89 8.34
N LEU A 118 7.76 1.68 7.82
CA LEU A 118 7.39 1.48 6.42
C LEU A 118 6.07 2.20 6.10
N PRO A 119 5.98 2.98 5.01
CA PRO A 119 4.75 3.66 4.60
C PRO A 119 3.74 2.75 3.91
N THR A 120 4.03 1.44 3.83
CA THR A 120 3.21 0.45 3.14
C THR A 120 2.68 -0.62 4.08
N GLU A 121 1.37 -0.83 4.06
CA GLU A 121 0.72 -1.95 4.72
C GLU A 121 0.02 -2.79 3.66
N ALA A 122 0.23 -4.10 3.70
CA ALA A 122 -0.42 -5.02 2.79
C ALA A 122 -1.51 -5.80 3.52
N TYR A 123 -2.60 -6.07 2.83
CA TYR A 123 -3.75 -6.76 3.37
C TYR A 123 -4.31 -7.75 2.34
N ILE A 124 -4.84 -8.87 2.82
CA ILE A 124 -5.59 -9.81 2.01
C ILE A 124 -6.99 -9.96 2.60
N ALA A 125 -7.99 -9.96 1.74
CA ALA A 125 -9.34 -10.23 2.21
C ALA A 125 -9.45 -11.71 2.61
N VAL A 126 -10.05 -11.97 3.77
CA VAL A 126 -10.36 -13.31 4.26
C VAL A 126 -11.80 -13.35 4.71
N GLU A 127 -12.42 -14.53 4.62
CA GLU A 127 -13.75 -14.75 5.20
C GLU A 127 -13.53 -15.31 6.60
N GLU A 128 -13.80 -14.47 7.61
CA GLU A 128 -13.72 -14.89 9.00
C GLU A 128 -15.05 -15.50 9.43
N VAL A 129 -14.95 -16.72 9.95
CA VAL A 129 -16.04 -17.39 10.64
C VAL A 129 -15.89 -17.07 12.12
N HIS A 130 -16.82 -16.30 12.66
CA HIS A 130 -16.81 -16.00 14.08
C HIS A 130 -17.38 -17.19 14.87
N ASP A 131 -16.65 -17.62 15.91
CA ASP A 131 -17.10 -18.67 16.84
C ASP A 131 -18.31 -18.24 17.69
N ASP A 132 -18.63 -16.94 17.72
CA ASP A 132 -19.77 -16.34 18.44
C ASP A 132 -21.12 -16.50 17.71
N GLY A 133 -21.15 -17.21 16.57
CA GLY A 133 -22.37 -17.50 15.81
C GLY A 133 -22.91 -16.31 14.99
N THR A 134 -22.15 -15.20 14.92
CA THR A 134 -22.43 -14.11 13.98
C THR A 134 -22.17 -14.56 12.54
N PRO A 135 -22.88 -13.97 11.54
CA PRO A 135 -22.68 -14.33 10.14
C PRO A 135 -21.23 -14.06 9.72
N THR A 136 -20.75 -14.87 8.78
CA THR A 136 -19.39 -14.73 8.20
C THR A 136 -19.19 -13.32 7.65
N CYS A 137 -18.18 -12.63 8.17
CA CYS A 137 -17.81 -11.30 7.73
C CYS A 137 -16.52 -11.38 6.92
N LYS A 138 -16.43 -10.56 5.87
CA LYS A 138 -15.18 -10.38 5.12
C LYS A 138 -14.34 -9.34 5.82
N THR A 139 -13.18 -9.74 6.28
CA THR A 139 -12.20 -8.88 6.95
C THR A 139 -10.92 -8.83 6.12
N PHE A 140 -10.04 -7.90 6.48
CA PHE A 140 -8.72 -7.79 5.89
C PHE A 140 -7.70 -8.26 6.92
N ASP A 141 -6.96 -9.32 6.57
CA ASP A 141 -5.85 -9.79 7.37
C ASP A 141 -4.56 -9.13 6.91
N HIS A 142 -3.67 -8.81 7.84
CA HIS A 142 -2.43 -8.11 7.56
C HIS A 142 -1.39 -9.06 6.98
N LEU A 143 -0.81 -8.67 5.84
CA LEU A 143 0.31 -9.35 5.23
C LEU A 143 1.61 -8.59 5.51
N THR A 144 2.66 -9.33 5.85
CA THR A 144 4.01 -8.77 5.98
C THR A 144 4.43 -8.12 4.67
N SER A 145 4.73 -6.82 4.73
CA SER A 145 5.21 -6.03 3.61
C SER A 145 6.70 -5.71 3.77
N GLU A 146 7.42 -5.70 2.65
CA GLU A 146 8.81 -5.26 2.58
C GLU A 146 9.02 -4.47 1.29
N ILE A 147 9.91 -3.48 1.34
CA ILE A 147 10.34 -2.72 0.16
C ILE A 147 11.59 -3.41 -0.37
N GLY A 148 11.55 -3.81 -1.65
CA GLY A 148 12.70 -4.40 -2.33
C GLY A 148 12.85 -3.79 -3.71
N ALA A 149 14.08 -3.68 -4.19
CA ALA A 149 14.39 -3.08 -5.48
C ALA A 149 15.10 -4.09 -6.38
N GLU A 150 14.88 -4.00 -7.69
CA GLU A 150 15.70 -4.69 -8.68
C GLU A 150 17.02 -3.93 -8.92
N GLU A 151 18.07 -4.59 -9.43
CA GLU A 151 19.41 -4.02 -9.62
C GLU A 151 19.38 -2.67 -10.36
N ALA A 152 18.56 -2.54 -11.41
CA ALA A 152 18.42 -1.29 -12.15
C ALA A 152 17.76 -0.17 -11.31
N GLU A 153 16.77 -0.52 -10.48
CA GLU A 153 16.12 0.43 -9.57
C GLU A 153 17.04 0.82 -8.42
N GLU A 154 17.81 -0.12 -7.87
CA GLU A 154 18.74 0.12 -6.76
C GLU A 154 19.77 1.18 -7.13
N VAL A 155 20.38 1.08 -8.32
CA VAL A 155 21.32 2.10 -8.82
C VAL A 155 20.63 3.46 -8.98
N GLY A 156 19.37 3.48 -9.46
CA GLY A 156 18.59 4.70 -9.59
C GLY A 156 18.28 5.36 -8.25
N VAL A 157 17.84 4.58 -7.27
CA VAL A 157 17.53 5.04 -5.90
C VAL A 157 18.81 5.52 -5.21
N GLU A 158 19.91 4.79 -5.31
CA GLU A 158 21.19 5.19 -4.73
C GLU A 158 21.68 6.52 -5.33
N HIS A 159 21.53 6.70 -6.64
CA HIS A 159 21.88 7.94 -7.31
C HIS A 159 21.04 9.13 -6.80
N LEU A 160 19.72 8.93 -6.62
CA LEU A 160 18.83 9.97 -6.08
C LEU A 160 19.15 10.32 -4.61
N LEU A 161 19.65 9.36 -3.84
CA LEU A 161 19.96 9.54 -2.42
C LEU A 161 21.39 10.01 -2.14
N ARG A 162 22.23 10.17 -3.17
CA ARG A 162 23.64 10.56 -3.01
C ARG A 162 23.82 11.89 -2.28
N ASP A 163 22.89 12.83 -2.48
CA ASP A 163 22.95 14.17 -1.87
C ASP A 163 22.35 14.22 -0.46
N ILE A 164 21.62 13.18 -0.04
CA ILE A 164 20.95 13.08 1.26
C ILE A 164 21.74 12.17 2.21
N ARG A 165 22.40 11.13 1.67
CA ARG A 165 23.23 10.22 2.46
C ARG A 165 24.53 10.92 2.85
N GLU A 166 24.63 11.33 4.10
CA GLU A 166 25.91 11.66 4.71
C GLU A 166 26.79 10.42 4.73
N THR A 167 27.76 10.35 3.81
CA THR A 167 28.65 9.19 3.59
C THR A 167 29.61 8.88 4.76
N ASN A 168 29.50 9.57 5.91
CA ASN A 168 30.42 9.46 7.05
C ASN A 168 29.70 9.20 8.38
N VAL A 169 28.60 8.44 8.40
CA VAL A 169 28.01 8.01 9.68
C VAL A 169 28.82 6.85 10.23
N ASP A 170 29.53 7.13 11.33
CA ASP A 170 30.32 6.14 12.07
C ASP A 170 29.46 4.92 12.44
N THR A 171 30.01 3.71 12.27
CA THR A 171 29.26 2.44 12.41
C THR A 171 28.61 2.26 13.78
N LEU A 172 29.19 2.89 14.81
CA LEU A 172 28.67 2.86 16.18
C LEU A 172 27.46 3.80 16.35
N SER A 173 27.55 5.02 15.81
CA SER A 173 26.47 6.01 15.86
C SER A 173 25.22 5.50 15.16
N HIS A 174 25.39 4.86 13.99
CA HIS A 174 24.27 4.25 13.27
C HIS A 174 23.59 3.12 14.07
N ARG A 175 24.37 2.29 14.79
CA ARG A 175 23.81 1.23 15.64
C ARG A 175 23.03 1.80 16.83
N ILE A 176 23.54 2.87 17.44
CA ILE A 176 22.87 3.53 18.57
C ILE A 176 21.58 4.19 18.11
N SER A 177 21.60 4.93 17.00
CA SER A 177 20.39 5.52 16.41
C SER A 177 19.36 4.45 16.07
N SER A 178 19.77 3.38 15.38
CA SER A 178 18.87 2.27 15.04
C SER A 178 18.24 1.61 16.28
N GLN A 179 18.99 1.46 17.38
CA GLN A 179 18.44 0.94 18.64
C GLN A 179 17.44 1.92 19.27
N LEU A 180 17.71 3.22 19.26
CA LEU A 180 16.79 4.24 19.76
C LEU A 180 15.50 4.27 18.94
N ASP A 181 15.61 4.30 17.61
CA ASP A 181 14.46 4.32 16.70
C ASP A 181 13.59 3.06 16.88
N SER A 182 14.22 1.89 17.05
CA SER A 182 13.51 0.64 17.33
C SER A 182 12.74 0.69 18.65
N LEU A 183 13.31 1.31 19.67
CA LEU A 183 12.71 1.43 21.00
C LEU A 183 11.53 2.42 20.99
N GLU A 184 11.67 3.54 20.26
CA GLU A 184 10.60 4.50 20.04
C GLU A 184 9.44 3.88 19.26
N GLY A 185 9.73 3.10 18.22
CA GLY A 185 8.73 2.34 17.47
C GLY A 185 7.96 1.35 18.35
N LEU A 186 8.65 0.58 19.19
CA LEU A 186 8.01 -0.35 20.14
C LEU A 186 7.12 0.38 21.14
N LEU A 187 7.57 1.52 21.66
CA LEU A 187 6.79 2.33 22.59
C LEU A 187 5.51 2.87 21.93
N ARG A 188 5.56 3.23 20.65
CA ARG A 188 4.37 3.61 19.87
C ARG A 188 3.40 2.45 19.73
N GLN A 189 3.87 1.25 19.36
CA GLN A 189 3.02 0.06 19.27
C GLN A 189 2.36 -0.30 20.61
N LEU A 190 3.12 -0.22 21.72
CA LEU A 190 2.56 -0.46 23.05
C LEU A 190 1.48 0.55 23.44
N ARG A 191 1.62 1.81 23.04
CA ARG A 191 0.57 2.82 23.22
C ARG A 191 -0.66 2.50 22.39
N GLU A 192 -0.49 2.14 21.12
CA GLU A 192 -1.62 1.76 20.25
C GLU A 192 -2.38 0.55 20.80
N ILE A 193 -1.67 -0.44 21.37
CA ILE A 193 -2.28 -1.58 22.06
C ILE A 193 -3.02 -1.11 23.33
N GLY A 194 -2.42 -0.21 24.10
CA GLY A 194 -3.06 0.38 25.29
C GLY A 194 -4.36 1.09 24.95
N ASP A 195 -4.34 1.97 23.94
CA ASP A 195 -5.51 2.70 23.45
C ASP A 195 -6.59 1.74 22.92
N TYR A 196 -6.19 0.64 22.26
CA TYR A 196 -7.11 -0.39 21.79
C TYR A 196 -7.80 -1.17 22.92
N LEU A 197 -7.09 -1.41 24.04
CA LEU A 197 -7.65 -2.11 25.19
C LEU A 197 -8.60 -1.24 26.04
N GLU A 198 -8.52 0.09 25.91
CA GLU A 198 -9.44 1.03 26.58
C GLU A 198 -10.73 1.27 25.79
N LEU A 199 -10.76 0.90 24.50
CA LEU A 199 -11.93 0.91 23.62
C LEU A 199 -12.86 -0.28 23.88
#